data_AF-A0A323V4Q9-F1
#
_entry.id   AF-A0A323V4Q9-F1
#
_cell.length_a   1.000
_cell.length_b   1.000
_cell.length_c   1.000
_cell.angle_alpha   90.00
_cell.angle_beta   90.00
_cell.angle_gamma   90.00
#
_symmetry.space_group_name_H-M   'P 1'
#
loop_
_entity.id
_entity.type
_entity.pdbx_description
1 polymer ?
#
loop_
_entity_poly.entity_id
_entity_poly.type
_entity_poly.pdbx_seq_one_letter_code
_entity_poly.pdbx_strand_id
1 'polypeptide(L)'
;HLADAARLVRLAAEGAPAGSVLHGVAEEGVPLRVVAEEIGRHLGLPVAQVPAAHFGRLGGELAVDAPASSVLTQQLLGWRPTRPGLLADLGRWSTDLAAAR
;
A
#
# COMPACT_ATOMS: atom_id res chain seq x y z
N HIS A 1 -4.22 -3.36 1.72
CA HIS A 1 -4.23 -4.81 2.07
C HIS A 1 -4.99 -5.62 1.01
N LEU A 2 -4.54 -6.83 0.67
CA LEU A 2 -5.13 -7.67 -0.38
C LEU A 2 -6.64 -7.94 -0.18
N ALA A 3 -7.05 -8.29 1.04
CA ALA A 3 -8.45 -8.57 1.36
C ALA A 3 -9.40 -7.37 1.16
N ASP A 4 -8.96 -6.13 1.41
CA ASP A 4 -9.78 -4.95 1.13
C ASP A 4 -9.94 -4.72 -0.37
N ALA A 5 -8.88 -4.97 -1.14
CA ALA A 5 -8.90 -4.88 -2.61
C ALA A 5 -9.81 -5.95 -3.23
N ALA A 6 -9.76 -7.20 -2.74
CA ALA A 6 -10.66 -8.26 -3.18
C ALA A 6 -12.14 -7.88 -2.95
N ARG A 7 -12.45 -7.28 -1.80
CA ARG A 7 -13.80 -6.78 -1.53
C ARG A 7 -14.21 -5.64 -2.48
N LEU A 8 -13.28 -4.73 -2.80
CA LEU A 8 -13.53 -3.68 -3.78
C LEU A 8 -13.85 -4.25 -5.16
N VAL A 9 -13.06 -5.21 -5.64
CA VAL A 9 -13.29 -5.87 -6.94
C VAL A 9 -14.67 -6.50 -6.99
N ARG A 10 -15.09 -7.20 -5.92
CA ARG A 10 -16.45 -7.75 -5.82
C ARG A 10 -17.52 -6.66 -5.94
N LEU A 11 -17.42 -5.59 -5.14
CA LEU A 11 -18.39 -4.48 -5.18
C LEU A 11 -18.42 -3.78 -6.55
N ALA A 12 -17.27 -3.66 -7.21
CA ALA A 12 -17.17 -3.08 -8.53
C ALA A 12 -17.91 -3.93 -9.58
N ALA A 13 -17.73 -5.25 -9.54
CA ALA A 13 -18.43 -6.18 -10.43
C ALA A 13 -19.94 -6.19 -10.19
N GLU A 14 -20.38 -6.01 -8.93
CA GLU A 14 -21.79 -6.03 -8.55
C GLU A 14 -22.52 -4.72 -8.86
N GLY A 15 -21.84 -3.57 -8.84
CA GLY A 15 -22.54 -2.28 -8.85
C GLY A 15 -21.81 -1.07 -9.43
N ALA A 16 -20.58 -1.18 -9.93
CA ALA A 16 -19.93 -0.04 -10.58
C ALA A 16 -20.50 0.20 -12.00
N PRO A 17 -20.82 1.45 -12.37
CA PRO A 17 -21.13 1.79 -13.75
C PRO A 17 -20.01 1.38 -14.72
N ALA A 18 -20.37 0.97 -15.93
CA ALA A 18 -19.39 0.67 -16.97
C ALA A 18 -18.49 1.89 -17.24
N GLY A 19 -17.18 1.65 -17.36
CA GLY A 19 -16.19 2.71 -17.54
C GLY A 19 -15.75 3.40 -16.25
N SER A 20 -16.19 2.94 -15.08
CA SER A 20 -15.71 3.49 -13.80
C SER A 20 -14.21 3.30 -13.61
N VAL A 21 -13.54 4.34 -13.12
CA VAL A 21 -12.17 4.28 -12.59
C VAL A 21 -12.25 4.34 -11.07
N LEU A 22 -11.67 3.33 -10.41
CA LEU A 22 -11.76 3.16 -8.95
C LEU A 22 -10.36 3.14 -8.34
N HIS A 23 -10.13 3.95 -7.32
CA HIS A 23 -8.88 3.98 -6.58
C HIS A 23 -9.00 3.09 -5.34
N GLY A 24 -8.35 1.92 -5.39
CA GLY A 24 -8.33 0.93 -4.31
C GLY A 24 -7.30 1.20 -3.21
N VAL A 25 -7.14 2.46 -2.79
CA VAL A 25 -6.16 2.86 -1.76
C VAL A 25 -6.81 3.07 -0.40
N ALA A 26 -6.21 2.52 0.65
CA ALA A 26 -6.71 2.66 2.01
C ALA A 26 -6.14 3.87 2.76
N GLU A 27 -4.89 4.20 2.45
CA GLU A 27 -4.15 5.32 3.01
C GLU A 27 -3.66 6.19 1.87
N GLU A 28 -3.64 7.50 2.08
CA GLU A 28 -3.14 8.47 1.10
C GLU A 28 -1.68 8.78 1.43
N GLY A 29 -0.76 8.45 0.52
CA GLY A 29 0.62 8.97 0.54
C GLY A 29 1.50 8.49 1.70
N VAL A 30 1.65 7.18 1.91
CA VAL A 30 2.67 6.66 2.84
C VAL A 30 4.07 6.87 2.24
N PRO A 31 4.98 7.64 2.87
CA PRO A 31 6.28 7.92 2.28
C PRO A 31 7.13 6.65 2.17
N LEU A 32 7.71 6.42 0.98
CA LEU A 32 8.53 5.23 0.70
C LEU A 32 9.72 5.09 1.67
N ARG A 33 10.30 6.22 2.09
CA ARG A 33 11.36 6.26 3.11
C ARG A 33 10.91 5.62 4.43
N VAL A 34 9.70 5.93 4.91
CA VAL A 34 9.18 5.42 6.19
C VAL A 34 8.95 3.91 6.11
N VAL A 35 8.49 3.43 4.95
CA VAL A 35 8.36 1.98 4.68
C VAL A 35 9.71 1.29 4.73
N ALA A 36 10.74 1.86 4.09
CA ALA A 36 12.09 1.30 4.09
C ALA A 36 12.70 1.30 5.51
N GLU A 37 12.53 2.38 6.27
CA GLU A 37 12.97 2.49 7.66
C GLU A 37 12.34 1.42 8.55
N GLU A 38 11.03 1.19 8.42
CA GLU A 38 10.34 0.16 9.20
C GLU A 38 10.85 -1.25 8.86
N ILE A 39 11.05 -1.56 7.58
CA ILE A 39 11.63 -2.85 7.16
C ILE A 39 13.06 -3.02 7.67
N GLY A 40 13.91 -1.99 7.51
CA GLY A 40 15.31 -2.03 7.96
C GLY A 40 15.42 -2.22 9.47
N ARG A 41 14.59 -1.53 10.24
CA ARG A 41 14.49 -1.69 11.69
C ARG A 41 14.17 -3.13 12.09
N HIS A 42 13.21 -3.77 11.41
CA HIS A 42 12.82 -5.15 11.69
C HIS A 42 13.88 -6.17 11.30
N LEU A 43 14.60 -5.93 10.22
CA LEU A 43 15.64 -6.84 9.74
C LEU A 43 17.02 -6.58 10.37
N GLY A 44 17.18 -5.51 11.15
CA GLY A 44 18.48 -5.07 11.67
C GLY A 44 19.42 -4.61 10.55
N LEU A 45 18.88 -4.07 9.46
CA LEU A 45 19.63 -3.63 8.28
C LEU A 45 19.66 -2.10 8.17
N PRO A 46 20.78 -1.51 7.74
CA PRO A 46 20.86 -0.07 7.50
C PRO A 46 19.98 0.34 6.33
N VAL A 47 19.39 1.53 6.41
CA VAL A 47 18.63 2.16 5.32
C VAL A 47 19.41 3.36 4.82
N ALA A 48 19.54 3.49 3.51
CA ALA A 48 20.30 4.56 2.86
C ALA A 48 19.52 5.15 1.68
N GLN A 49 19.72 6.44 1.43
CA GLN A 49 19.23 7.09 0.23
C GLN A 49 20.11 6.71 -0.96
N VAL A 50 19.48 6.32 -2.07
CA VAL A 50 20.17 5.94 -3.32
C VAL A 50 19.55 6.66 -4.51
N PRO A 51 20.31 6.90 -5.60
CA PRO A 51 19.72 7.42 -6.84
C PRO A 51 18.68 6.46 -7.41
N ALA A 52 17.64 6.99 -8.07
CA ALA A 52 16.58 6.19 -8.70
C ALA A 52 17.13 5.09 -9.63
N ALA A 53 18.21 5.37 -10.37
CA ALA A 53 18.88 4.42 -11.26
C ALA A 53 19.34 3.13 -10.55
N HIS A 54 19.54 3.16 -9.23
CA HIS A 54 19.84 1.97 -8.43
C HIS A 54 18.75 0.89 -8.56
N PHE A 55 17.49 1.29 -8.73
CA PHE A 55 16.35 0.37 -8.88
C PHE A 55 16.10 -0.06 -10.34
N GLY A 56 17.00 0.30 -11.27
CA GLY A 56 16.88 -0.04 -12.68
C GLY A 56 15.56 0.46 -13.29
N ARG A 57 14.82 -0.44 -13.95
CA ARG A 57 13.54 -0.11 -14.62
C ARG A 57 12.47 0.45 -13.67
N LEU A 58 12.56 0.17 -12.36
CA LEU A 58 11.62 0.65 -11.35
C LEU A 58 11.99 2.03 -10.80
N GLY A 59 13.19 2.52 -11.11
CA GLY A 59 13.70 3.78 -10.57
C GLY A 59 12.79 4.96 -10.86
N GLY A 60 12.29 5.05 -12.10
CA GLY A 60 11.37 6.11 -12.52
C GLY A 60 10.08 6.10 -11.70
N GLU A 61 9.44 4.93 -11.56
CA GLU A 61 8.18 4.77 -10.83
C GLU A 61 8.35 5.06 -9.34
N LEU A 62 9.41 4.57 -8.71
CA LEU A 62 9.68 4.79 -7.28
C LEU A 62 10.10 6.23 -6.94
N ALA A 63 10.55 7.00 -7.93
CA ALA A 63 10.94 8.40 -7.76
C ALA A 63 9.76 9.37 -7.91
N VAL A 64 8.63 8.92 -8.45
CA VAL A 64 7.45 9.76 -8.65
C VAL A 64 6.61 9.80 -7.38
N ASP A 65 6.32 11.01 -6.91
CA ASP A 65 5.30 11.24 -5.88
C ASP A 65 3.92 11.27 -6.52
N ALA A 66 3.16 10.17 -6.36
CA ALA A 66 1.84 9.97 -6.95
C ALA A 66 0.80 9.56 -5.89
N PRO A 67 0.43 10.47 -4.97
CA PRO A 67 -0.63 10.18 -4.00
C PRO A 67 -1.96 9.98 -4.71
N ALA A 68 -2.73 8.99 -4.25
CA ALA A 68 -4.08 8.73 -4.72
C ALA A 68 -5.04 8.77 -3.54
N SER A 69 -6.28 9.22 -3.80
CA SER A 69 -7.40 9.19 -2.86
C SER A 69 -8.43 8.18 -3.29
N SER A 70 -9.07 7.51 -2.33
CA SER A 70 -10.21 6.60 -2.57
C SER A 70 -11.57 7.22 -2.29
N VAL A 71 -11.67 8.50 -1.93
CA VAL A 71 -12.92 9.17 -1.51
C VAL A 71 -14.08 8.90 -2.48
N LEU A 72 -13.87 9.06 -3.79
CA LEU A 72 -14.91 8.81 -4.79
C LEU A 72 -15.32 7.34 -4.87
N THR A 73 -14.37 6.41 -4.74
CA THR A 73 -14.66 4.98 -4.68
C THR A 73 -15.48 4.61 -3.45
N GLN A 74 -15.19 5.21 -2.29
CA GLN A 74 -15.96 4.98 -1.07
C GLN A 74 -17.38 5.54 -1.18
N GLN A 75 -17.54 6.73 -1.77
CA GLN A 75 -18.86 7.35 -2.00
C GLN A 75 -19.70 6.54 -2.99
N LEU A 76 -19.10 6.08 -4.09
CA LEU A 76 -19.80 5.35 -5.15
C LEU A 76 -20.25 3.96 -4.70
N LEU A 77 -19.38 3.21 -4.02
CA LEU A 77 -19.59 1.78 -3.74
C LEU A 77 -19.86 1.47 -2.26
N GLY A 78 -19.83 2.47 -1.38
CA GLY A 78 -19.88 2.24 0.07
C GLY A 78 -18.68 1.43 0.59
N TRP A 79 -17.63 1.25 -0.22
CA TRP A 79 -16.43 0.51 0.17
C TRP A 79 -15.67 1.31 1.22
N ARG A 80 -15.35 0.68 2.35
CA ARG A 80 -14.52 1.26 3.43
C ARG A 80 -13.42 0.28 3.86
N PRO A 81 -12.14 0.53 3.54
CA PRO A 81 -11.05 -0.35 3.96
C PRO A 81 -11.10 -0.63 5.46
N THR A 82 -10.85 -1.87 5.87
CA THR A 82 -10.95 -2.30 7.27
C THR A 82 -9.70 -2.98 7.80
N ARG A 83 -8.79 -3.34 6.90
CA ARG A 83 -7.54 -3.99 7.28
C ARG A 83 -6.55 -2.93 7.75
N PRO A 84 -5.52 -3.36 8.50
CA PRO A 84 -4.45 -2.47 8.90
C PRO A 84 -3.84 -1.69 7.74
N GLY A 85 -3.44 -0.46 8.05
CA GLY A 85 -2.54 0.32 7.20
C GLY A 85 -1.16 -0.32 7.09
N LEU A 86 -0.39 0.09 6.09
CA LEU A 86 0.88 -0.54 5.70
C LEU A 86 1.87 -0.64 6.86
N LEU A 87 2.12 0.45 7.58
CA LEU A 87 3.09 0.46 8.69
C LEU A 87 2.63 -0.39 9.86
N ALA A 88 1.33 -0.36 10.18
CA ALA A 88 0.76 -1.18 11.23
C ALA A 88 0.76 -2.68 10.88
N ASP A 89 0.72 -3.02 9.60
CA ASP A 89 0.80 -4.40 9.10
C ASP A 89 2.26 -4.91 9.11
N LEU A 90 3.21 -4.07 8.65
CA LEU A 90 4.65 -4.36 8.74
C LEU A 90 5.11 -4.54 10.20
N GLY A 91 4.54 -3.80 11.14
CA GLY A 91 4.77 -3.99 12.56
C GLY A 91 4.37 -5.39 13.06
N ARG A 92 3.30 -5.98 12.51
CA ARG A 92 2.84 -7.34 12.86
C ARG A 92 3.63 -8.44 12.18
N TRP A 93 4.08 -8.21 10.94
CA TRP A 93 4.94 -9.15 10.22
C TRP A 93 6.19 -9.56 11.04
N SER A 94 6.74 -8.61 11.79
CA SER A 94 7.86 -8.83 12.71
C SER A 94 7.60 -9.87 13.79
N THR A 95 6.40 -9.85 14.41
CA THR A 95 6.03 -10.84 15.43
C THR A 95 5.97 -12.25 14.85
N ASP A 96 5.52 -12.41 13.62
CA ASP A 96 5.39 -13.73 12.99
C ASP A 96 6.74 -14.32 12.58
N LEU A 97 7.70 -13.49 12.10
CA LEU A 97 9.06 -13.94 11.80
C LEU A 97 9.88 -14.27 13.05
N ALA A 98 9.69 -13.52 14.14
CA ALA A 98 10.32 -13.82 15.42
C ALA A 98 9.78 -15.12 16.04
N ALA A 99 8.48 -15.42 15.85
CA ALA A 99 7.86 -16.66 16.32
C ALA A 99 8.21 -17.89 15.47
N ALA A 100 8.70 -17.70 14.23
CA ALA A 100 9.13 -18.75 13.33
C ALA A 100 10.63 -19.13 13.47
N ARG A 101 11.36 -18.52 14.40
CA ARG A 101 12.75 -18.83 14.76
C ARG A 101 12.83 -19.54 16.10
#